data_AF-A0A8J3XAW5-F1
#
_entry.id   AF-A0A8J3XAW5-F1
#
_cell.length_a   1.000
_cell.length_b   1.000
_cell.length_c   1.000
_cell.angle_alpha   90.00
_cell.angle_beta   90.00
_cell.angle_gamma   90.00
#
_symmetry.space_group_name_H-M   'P 1'
#
loop_
_entity.id
_entity.type
_entity.pdbx_description
1 polymer ?
#
loop_
_entity_poly.entity_id
_entity_poly.type
_entity_poly.pdbx_seq_one_letter_code
_entity_poly.pdbx_strand_id
1 'polypeptide(L)'
;MAQCARAHGHPNFPDPVANVEGDDIVFNLPGGNGDVKTVFRSLEGFPECKSLLNQMSDASPPRKSRPPRVGDPGPKDVPALRNFAKCLRQHGIPEWPDPKADGTFPLSGTPLQAEGKSNRIRTAATACEQFWSGRIGVS
;
A
#
# COMPACT_ATOMS: atom_id res chain seq x y z
N MET A 1 -17.96 7.57 -10.30
CA MET A 1 -17.99 7.10 -8.89
C MET A 1 -18.38 8.18 -7.88
N ALA A 2 -17.75 9.37 -7.88
CA ALA A 2 -18.10 10.41 -6.89
C ALA A 2 -19.59 10.77 -6.89
N GLN A 3 -20.21 10.87 -8.06
CA GLN A 3 -21.66 11.05 -8.20
C GLN A 3 -22.48 9.90 -7.59
N CYS A 4 -22.01 8.66 -7.73
CA CYS A 4 -22.66 7.49 -7.12
C CYS A 4 -22.57 7.55 -5.59
N ALA A 5 -21.41 7.95 -5.05
CA ALA A 5 -21.24 8.17 -3.61
C ALA A 5 -22.27 9.18 -3.07
N ARG A 6 -22.45 10.30 -3.78
CA ARG A 6 -23.43 11.33 -3.42
C ARG A 6 -24.86 10.82 -3.46
N ALA A 7 -25.21 10.04 -4.48
CA ALA A 7 -26.54 9.45 -4.62
C ALA A 7 -26.83 8.40 -3.53
N HIS A 8 -25.81 7.73 -3.00
CA HIS A 8 -25.94 6.60 -2.08
C HIS A 8 -25.47 6.88 -0.65
N GLY A 9 -25.75 8.08 -0.13
CA GLY A 9 -25.59 8.40 1.30
C GLY A 9 -24.35 9.21 1.66
N HIS A 10 -23.55 9.65 0.68
CA HIS A 10 -22.40 10.52 0.89
C HIS A 10 -22.52 11.84 0.10
N PRO A 11 -23.52 12.69 0.38
CA PRO A 11 -23.86 13.87 -0.43
C PRO A 11 -22.71 14.88 -0.57
N ASN A 12 -21.80 14.94 0.42
CA ASN A 12 -20.65 15.85 0.42
C ASN A 12 -19.36 15.20 -0.11
N PHE A 13 -19.45 14.06 -0.79
CA PHE A 13 -18.26 13.39 -1.32
C PHE A 13 -17.62 14.23 -2.45
N PRO A 14 -16.32 14.55 -2.39
CA PRO A 14 -15.65 15.42 -3.36
C PRO A 14 -15.44 14.71 -4.69
N ASP A 15 -15.29 15.48 -5.77
CA ASP A 15 -14.84 14.93 -7.05
C ASP A 15 -13.33 14.62 -6.99
N PRO A 16 -12.86 13.59 -7.72
CA PRO A 16 -11.45 13.27 -7.77
C PRO A 16 -10.68 14.37 -8.49
N VAL A 17 -9.50 14.71 -7.99
CA VAL A 17 -8.52 15.56 -8.66
C VAL A 17 -7.37 14.71 -9.18
N ALA A 18 -6.81 15.06 -10.34
CA ALA A 18 -5.61 14.41 -10.84
C ALA A 18 -4.40 14.85 -10.00
N ASN A 19 -3.61 13.90 -9.49
CA ASN A 19 -2.31 14.21 -8.93
C ASN A 19 -1.28 14.28 -10.07
N VAL A 20 -0.61 15.42 -10.20
CA VAL A 20 0.38 15.65 -11.27
C VAL A 20 1.74 15.00 -10.97
N GLU A 21 2.03 14.68 -9.70
CA GLU A 21 3.30 14.04 -9.29
C GLU A 21 3.29 12.51 -9.40
N GLY A 22 2.11 11.90 -9.42
CA GLY A 22 1.95 10.47 -9.63
C GLY A 22 0.61 10.28 -10.27
N ASP A 23 0.57 9.59 -11.40
CA ASP A 23 -0.54 9.35 -12.35
C ASP A 23 -1.77 8.65 -11.72
N ASP A 24 -2.20 9.13 -10.55
CA ASP A 24 -3.23 8.63 -9.67
C ASP A 24 -4.26 9.75 -9.43
N ILE A 25 -5.52 9.37 -9.32
CA ILE A 25 -6.60 10.27 -8.87
C ILE A 25 -6.69 10.32 -7.34
N VAL A 26 -6.92 11.51 -6.78
CA VAL A 26 -6.97 11.75 -5.33
C VAL A 26 -8.32 12.34 -4.94
N PHE A 27 -8.88 11.88 -3.82
CA PHE A 27 -10.09 12.43 -3.21
C PHE A 27 -9.71 13.21 -1.94
N ASN A 28 -9.98 14.51 -1.91
CA ASN A 28 -9.63 15.36 -0.78
C ASN A 28 -10.78 15.44 0.24
N LEU A 29 -10.81 14.50 1.20
CA LEU A 29 -11.80 14.47 2.28
C LEU A 29 -11.26 15.08 3.58
N PRO A 30 -12.10 15.75 4.40
CA PRO A 30 -11.70 16.39 5.65
C PRO A 30 -11.19 15.44 6.77
N GLY A 31 -11.19 14.11 6.57
CA GLY A 31 -10.52 13.14 7.46
C GLY A 31 -9.55 12.18 6.74
N GLY A 32 -9.13 12.53 5.52
CA GLY A 32 -8.08 11.81 4.79
C GLY A 32 -8.47 10.43 4.25
N ASN A 33 -7.48 9.57 3.99
CA ASN A 33 -7.67 8.29 3.30
C ASN A 33 -8.58 7.28 4.02
N GLY A 34 -8.79 7.45 5.33
CA GLY A 34 -9.66 6.57 6.13
C GLY A 34 -11.13 6.69 5.70
N ASP A 35 -11.61 7.92 5.52
CA ASP A 35 -12.98 8.18 5.10
C ASP A 35 -13.23 7.72 3.67
N VAL A 36 -12.25 7.92 2.78
CA VAL A 36 -12.29 7.44 1.40
C VAL A 36 -12.55 5.92 1.38
N LYS A 37 -11.80 5.15 2.19
CA LYS A 37 -11.95 3.69 2.27
C LYS A 37 -13.32 3.28 2.82
N THR A 38 -13.84 4.00 3.81
CA THR A 38 -15.15 3.72 4.42
C THR A 38 -16.29 3.98 3.44
N VAL A 39 -16.24 5.12 2.73
CA VAL A 39 -17.19 5.45 1.66
C VAL A 39 -17.18 4.37 0.59
N PHE A 40 -15.99 3.97 0.12
CA PHE A 40 -15.89 2.92 -0.91
C PHE A 40 -16.49 1.59 -0.48
N ARG A 41 -16.25 1.14 0.76
CA ARG A 41 -16.88 -0.09 1.28
C ARG A 41 -18.39 0.01 1.38
N SER A 42 -18.92 1.17 1.78
CA SER A 42 -20.36 1.43 1.80
C SER A 42 -20.98 1.26 0.40
N LEU A 43 -20.24 1.64 -0.64
CA LEU A 43 -20.68 1.57 -2.03
C LEU A 43 -20.59 0.17 -2.66
N GLU A 44 -19.87 -0.77 -2.06
CA GLU A 44 -19.79 -2.16 -2.55
C GLU A 44 -21.16 -2.87 -2.50
N GLY A 45 -22.08 -2.41 -1.65
CA GLY A 45 -23.46 -2.91 -1.57
C GLY A 45 -24.35 -2.47 -2.73
N PHE A 46 -23.92 -1.52 -3.57
CA PHE A 46 -24.68 -1.03 -4.72
C PHE A 46 -24.01 -1.49 -6.03
N PRO A 47 -24.63 -2.42 -6.79
CA PRO A 47 -24.04 -2.98 -8.02
C PRO A 47 -23.67 -1.92 -9.06
N GLU A 48 -24.51 -0.88 -9.19
CA GLU A 48 -24.30 0.28 -10.06
C GLU A 48 -23.00 1.04 -9.70
N CYS A 49 -22.78 1.31 -8.41
CA CYS A 49 -21.56 1.96 -7.95
C CYS A 49 -20.34 1.04 -8.07
N LYS A 50 -20.51 -0.26 -7.83
CA LYS A 50 -19.45 -1.26 -7.91
C LYS A 50 -18.86 -1.38 -9.32
N SER A 51 -19.70 -1.33 -10.35
CA SER A 51 -19.22 -1.34 -11.75
C SER A 51 -18.30 -0.15 -12.05
N LEU A 52 -18.66 1.04 -11.57
CA LEU A 52 -17.84 2.25 -11.72
C LEU A 52 -16.50 2.16 -10.95
N LEU A 53 -16.45 1.44 -9.82
CA LEU A 53 -15.21 1.20 -9.07
C LEU A 53 -14.25 0.29 -9.82
N ASN A 54 -14.78 -0.77 -10.43
CA ASN A 54 -13.99 -1.72 -11.21
C ASN A 54 -13.38 -1.05 -12.45
N GLN A 55 -14.15 -0.21 -13.15
CA GLN A 55 -13.65 0.55 -14.30
C GLN A 55 -12.47 1.49 -13.97
N MET A 56 -12.45 2.08 -12.78
CA MET A 56 -11.32 2.92 -12.34
C MET A 56 -10.09 2.11 -11.93
N SER A 57 -10.27 0.86 -11.50
CA SER A 57 -9.15 -0.02 -11.17
C SER A 57 -8.48 -0.57 -12.43
N ASP A 58 -9.25 -0.81 -13.49
CA ASP A 58 -8.72 -1.19 -14.81
C ASP A 58 -7.99 -0.03 -15.51
N ALA A 59 -8.32 1.22 -15.17
CA ALA A 59 -7.63 2.41 -15.65
C ALA A 59 -6.32 2.73 -14.88
N SER A 60 -6.06 2.08 -13.75
CA SER A 60 -4.78 2.23 -13.04
C SER A 60 -3.70 1.38 -13.71
N PRO A 61 -2.51 1.92 -14.02
CA PRO A 61 -1.41 1.11 -14.51
C PRO A 61 -1.08 0.01 -13.49
N PRO A 62 -0.69 -1.20 -13.95
CA PRO A 62 -0.30 -2.27 -13.04
C PRO A 62 0.81 -1.75 -12.12
N ARG A 63 0.78 -2.13 -10.83
CA ARG A 63 1.73 -1.65 -9.80
C ARG A 63 3.20 -1.72 -10.22
N LYS A 64 3.56 -2.66 -11.10
CA LYS A 64 4.91 -2.85 -11.65
C LYS A 64 5.36 -1.70 -12.56
N SER A 65 4.43 -0.98 -13.17
CA SER A 65 4.67 0.10 -14.12
C SER A 65 4.60 1.49 -13.48
N ARG A 66 4.14 1.59 -12.23
CA ARG A 66 4.04 2.87 -11.54
C ARG A 66 5.41 3.25 -10.98
N PRO A 67 5.89 4.50 -11.20
CA PRO A 67 7.12 4.95 -10.56
C PRO A 67 7.03 4.78 -9.03
N PRO A 68 8.13 4.42 -8.35
CA PRO A 68 8.17 4.34 -6.89
C PRO A 68 7.71 5.68 -6.31
N ARG A 69 6.78 5.68 -5.34
CA ARG A 69 6.41 6.94 -4.69
C ARG A 69 7.62 7.44 -3.91
N VAL A 70 7.66 8.75 -3.66
CA VAL A 70 8.62 9.32 -2.70
C VAL A 70 8.48 8.58 -1.36
N GLY A 71 9.56 7.92 -0.93
CA GLY A 71 9.62 7.11 0.29
C GLY A 71 9.36 5.61 0.13
N ASP A 72 9.08 5.11 -1.08
CA ASP A 72 9.15 3.66 -1.37
C ASP A 72 10.62 3.24 -1.60
N PRO A 73 11.03 2.07 -1.10
CA PRO A 73 12.39 1.56 -1.31
C PRO A 73 12.66 1.30 -2.78
N GLY A 74 13.84 1.71 -3.25
CA GLY A 74 14.31 1.44 -4.61
C GLY A 74 15.65 0.70 -4.66
N PRO A 75 16.21 0.50 -5.86
CA PRO A 75 17.49 -0.20 -6.05
C PRO A 75 18.65 0.34 -5.21
N LYS A 76 18.68 1.66 -4.99
CA LYS A 76 19.70 2.33 -4.17
C LYS A 76 19.64 1.95 -2.68
N ASP A 77 18.49 1.50 -2.21
CA ASP A 77 18.21 1.20 -0.80
C ASP A 77 18.46 -0.28 -0.46
N VAL A 78 18.64 -1.14 -1.47
CA VAL A 78 18.86 -2.59 -1.33
C VAL A 78 19.95 -2.96 -0.31
N PRO A 79 21.10 -2.25 -0.22
CA PRO A 79 22.09 -2.55 0.82
C PRO A 79 21.56 -2.38 2.24
N ALA A 80 20.82 -1.30 2.52
CA ALA A 80 20.22 -1.04 3.82
C ALA A 80 19.12 -2.07 4.14
N LEU A 81 18.29 -2.38 3.14
CA LEU A 81 17.23 -3.39 3.26
C LEU A 81 17.78 -4.81 3.51
N ARG A 82 18.95 -5.16 2.96
CA ARG A 82 19.63 -6.44 3.29
C ARG A 82 20.07 -6.50 4.75
N ASN A 83 20.61 -5.40 5.29
CA ASN A 83 20.97 -5.34 6.70
C ASN A 83 19.72 -5.43 7.60
N PHE A 84 18.65 -4.75 7.20
CA PHE A 84 17.36 -4.85 7.86
C PHE A 84 16.82 -6.30 7.85
N ALA A 85 16.84 -6.98 6.70
CA ALA A 85 16.44 -8.38 6.57
C ALA A 85 17.26 -9.32 7.47
N LYS A 86 18.58 -9.13 7.50
CA LYS A 86 19.48 -9.89 8.39
C LYS A 86 19.13 -9.66 9.86
N CYS A 87 18.87 -8.41 10.25
CA CYS A 87 18.47 -8.06 11.60
C CYS A 87 17.14 -8.73 11.99
N LEU A 88 16.12 -8.68 11.13
CA LEU A 88 14.84 -9.35 11.37
C LEU A 88 15.00 -10.87 11.61
N ARG A 89 15.87 -11.52 10.82
CA ARG A 89 16.20 -12.94 11.01
C ARG A 89 16.83 -13.21 12.37
N GLN A 90 17.70 -12.33 12.84
CA GLN A 90 18.31 -12.42 14.17
C GLN A 90 17.32 -12.13 15.31
N HIS A 91 16.28 -11.33 15.04
CA HIS A 91 15.25 -10.92 15.99
C HIS A 91 13.98 -11.77 15.93
N GLY A 92 14.10 -13.04 15.53
CA GLY A 92 13.01 -14.03 15.66
C GLY A 92 12.12 -14.20 14.43
N ILE A 93 12.55 -13.70 13.26
CA ILE A 93 11.87 -13.92 11.98
C ILE A 93 12.84 -14.58 10.97
N PRO A 94 13.33 -15.79 11.25
CA PRO A 94 14.35 -16.46 10.42
C PRO A 94 13.92 -16.65 8.96
N GLU A 95 12.61 -16.70 8.69
CA GLU A 95 12.02 -16.84 7.36
C GLU A 95 11.97 -15.54 6.54
N TRP A 96 12.40 -14.40 7.10
CA TRP A 96 12.37 -13.12 6.36
C TRP A 96 13.36 -13.14 5.18
N PRO A 97 12.89 -12.98 3.93
CA PRO A 97 13.74 -13.08 2.75
C PRO A 97 14.60 -11.83 2.56
N ASP A 98 15.63 -11.95 1.73
CA ASP A 98 16.39 -10.78 1.27
C ASP A 98 15.60 -10.00 0.19
N PRO A 99 15.82 -8.68 0.07
CA PRO A 99 15.15 -7.85 -0.93
C PRO A 99 15.65 -8.18 -2.35
N LYS A 100 14.76 -8.02 -3.33
CA LYS A 100 15.07 -8.03 -4.76
C LYS A 100 15.87 -6.78 -5.16
N ALA A 101 16.40 -6.80 -6.38
CA ALA A 101 17.15 -5.68 -6.96
C ALA A 101 16.34 -4.38 -7.08
N ASP A 102 15.01 -4.46 -7.08
CA ASP A 102 14.10 -3.31 -7.10
C ASP A 102 13.79 -2.74 -5.70
N GLY A 103 14.33 -3.34 -4.63
CA GLY A 103 14.07 -2.91 -3.24
C GLY A 103 12.83 -3.55 -2.61
N THR A 104 12.15 -4.48 -3.29
CA THR A 104 10.96 -5.16 -2.75
C THR A 104 11.31 -6.50 -2.09
N PHE A 105 10.53 -6.90 -1.08
CA PHE A 105 10.63 -8.23 -0.47
C PHE A 105 9.69 -9.23 -1.15
N PRO A 106 10.15 -10.43 -1.52
CA PRO A 106 9.32 -11.49 -2.08
C PRO A 106 8.52 -12.20 -0.97
N LEU A 107 7.48 -11.54 -0.45
CA LEU A 107 6.63 -12.15 0.58
C LEU A 107 5.40 -12.83 -0.02
N SER A 108 5.01 -12.51 -1.26
CA SER A 108 3.86 -13.16 -1.88
C SER A 108 4.04 -14.68 -1.98
N GLY A 109 3.07 -15.44 -1.50
CA GLY A 109 3.09 -16.90 -1.45
C GLY A 109 3.84 -17.48 -0.24
N THR A 110 4.36 -16.65 0.67
CA THR A 110 5.06 -17.11 1.89
C THR A 110 4.14 -17.13 3.12
N PRO A 111 4.48 -17.88 4.18
CA PRO A 111 3.75 -17.81 5.45
C PRO A 111 3.67 -16.40 6.05
N LEU A 112 4.69 -15.56 5.79
CA LEU A 112 4.72 -14.16 6.24
C LEU A 112 3.63 -13.30 5.59
N GLN A 113 3.19 -13.62 4.37
CA GLN A 113 2.06 -12.92 3.75
C GLN A 113 0.76 -13.18 4.53
N ALA A 114 0.51 -14.43 4.89
CA ALA A 114 -0.69 -14.82 5.64
C ALA A 114 -0.68 -14.21 7.05
N GLU A 115 0.49 -14.14 7.66
CA GLU A 115 0.68 -13.52 8.97
C GLU A 115 0.50 -11.98 8.94
N GLY A 116 0.93 -11.33 7.86
CA GLY A 116 0.81 -9.89 7.71
C GLY A 116 1.60 -9.10 8.75
N LYS A 117 1.02 -8.02 9.30
CA LYS A 117 1.70 -7.13 10.26
C LYS A 117 1.52 -7.59 11.70
N SER A 118 2.00 -8.78 12.04
CA SER A 118 1.91 -9.36 13.39
C SER A 118 2.77 -8.60 14.42
N ASN A 119 2.53 -8.87 15.71
CA ASN A 119 3.33 -8.28 16.79
C ASN A 119 4.81 -8.72 16.71
N ARG A 120 5.11 -9.98 16.41
CA ARG A 120 6.50 -10.44 16.29
C ARG A 120 7.24 -9.71 15.17
N ILE A 121 6.57 -9.48 14.03
CA ILE A 121 7.12 -8.72 12.91
C ILE A 121 7.37 -7.26 13.31
N ARG A 122 6.40 -6.61 13.98
CA ARG A 122 6.53 -5.23 14.45
C ARG A 122 7.66 -5.06 15.46
N THR A 123 7.73 -5.93 16.46
CA THR A 123 8.76 -5.86 17.50
C THR A 123 10.16 -6.01 16.93
N ALA A 124 10.38 -6.99 16.04
CA ALA A 124 11.67 -7.15 15.37
C ALA A 124 11.97 -5.95 14.47
N ALA A 125 10.99 -5.44 13.71
CA ALA A 125 11.17 -4.28 12.85
C ALA A 125 11.59 -3.04 13.65
N THR A 126 10.97 -2.79 14.80
CA THR A 126 11.35 -1.69 15.71
C THR A 126 12.79 -1.84 16.22
N ALA A 127 13.23 -3.04 16.59
CA ALA A 127 14.62 -3.28 16.98
C ALA A 127 15.62 -3.03 15.83
N CYS A 128 15.16 -3.17 14.59
CA CYS A 128 15.95 -3.04 13.37
C CYS A 128 15.82 -1.68 12.67
N GLU A 129 15.13 -0.71 13.27
CA GLU A 129 14.88 0.63 12.68
C GLU A 129 16.16 1.39 12.31
N GLN A 130 17.27 1.09 13.00
CA GLN A 130 18.60 1.63 12.67
C GLN A 130 19.06 1.34 11.23
N PHE A 131 18.56 0.26 10.62
CA PHE A 131 18.90 -0.13 9.26
C PHE A 131 17.87 0.38 8.25
N TRP A 132 16.60 0.43 8.64
CA TRP A 132 15.52 0.88 7.77
C TRP A 132 14.30 1.33 8.58
N SER A 133 13.90 2.59 8.41
CA SER A 133 12.68 3.17 9.00
C SER A 133 11.63 3.56 7.95
N GLY A 134 11.91 3.31 6.67
CA GLY A 134 11.02 3.60 5.55
C GLY A 134 9.90 2.58 5.37
N ARG A 135 9.05 2.81 4.37
CA ARG A 135 8.07 1.79 3.96
C ARG A 135 8.78 0.55 3.44
N ILE A 136 8.15 -0.60 3.60
CA ILE A 136 8.62 -1.88 3.05
C ILE A 136 7.81 -2.16 1.79
N GLY A 137 8.50 -2.30 0.66
CA GLY A 137 7.91 -2.76 -0.59
C GLY A 137 7.73 -4.28 -0.58
N VAL A 138 6.58 -4.78 -1.01
CA VAL A 138 6.29 -6.22 -1.09
C VAL A 138 5.93 -6.59 -2.52
N SER A 139 6.45 -7.72 -2.99
CA SER A 139 6.22 -8.30 -4.31
C SER A 139 5.79 -9.75 -4.25
#